data_AF-A0A925IFR0-F1
#
_entry.id   AF-A0A925IFR0-F1
#
_cell.length_a   1.000
_cell.length_b   1.000
_cell.length_c   1.000
_cell.angle_alpha   90.00
_cell.angle_beta   90.00
_cell.angle_gamma   90.00
#
_symmetry.space_group_name_H-M   'P 1'
#
loop_
_entity.id
_entity.type
_entity.pdbx_description
1 polymer ?
#
loop_
_entity_poly.entity_id
_entity_poly.type
_entity_poly.pdbx_seq_one_letter_code
_entity_poly.pdbx_strand_id
1 'polypeptide(L)'
;EVSFSRNGAFSVTNDRYVVDAAGRKLQLFPTTTDGSILTSELASTISARVPLTSGVPQATSGIKLAVNLPADAVVIPDKPIYSVANPYGFDPADPNTFNNSTSVTIFDSLGNPLAANIYYVKTGLPTVPDPTHKWLAHVIVGGQELNIAGAPGIPMQFDTAGTLTSPTTQVLFDTFTPATGGQPIALGIDHGVATTQQSGNFSRASIEQDGFPSGQLESVAVDGAGTLRASFTNGEVQTLGKVALAIFSNPQGLKQVGDASFVGTPDSGPAITGEGGRNGIGGVLSGSLERSNVDLTIELAPHPPECKQRNHTFTHRQQFEQVKVHAQPRQPRENRKHIELGGFTSTIVSKKYIAGTFRDTFCIQKFFFMVAGHLWRCAVEIISAEDAA
;
A
#
# COMPACT_ATOMS: atom_id res chain seq x y z
N GLU A 1 12.67 22.63 9.59
CA GLU A 1 14.12 22.32 9.67
C GLU A 1 14.40 21.10 8.82
N VAL A 2 15.50 21.06 8.07
CA VAL A 2 15.87 19.91 7.23
C VAL A 2 16.81 19.02 8.02
N SER A 3 16.47 17.73 8.13
CA SER A 3 17.29 16.71 8.76
C SER A 3 17.69 15.64 7.74
N PHE A 4 18.84 15.03 7.95
CA PHE A 4 19.41 13.99 7.11
C PHE A 4 19.41 12.68 7.89
N SER A 5 19.12 11.56 7.24
CA SER A 5 19.18 10.24 7.85
C SER A 5 19.74 9.23 6.86
N ARG A 6 20.37 8.18 7.40
CA ARG A 6 20.73 6.97 6.65
C ARG A 6 19.66 5.89 6.76
N ASN A 7 18.67 6.08 7.63
CA ASN A 7 17.60 5.10 7.81
C ASN A 7 16.69 5.10 6.58
N GLY A 8 16.62 3.96 5.90
CA GLY A 8 15.77 3.74 4.73
C GLY A 8 14.37 3.21 5.04
N ALA A 9 13.99 3.10 6.31
CA ALA A 9 12.67 2.61 6.71
C ALA A 9 11.59 3.71 6.58
N PHE A 10 10.70 3.55 5.60
CA PHE A 10 9.60 4.47 5.34
C PHE A 10 8.23 3.78 5.37
N SER A 11 7.21 4.54 5.68
CA SER A 11 5.79 4.17 5.62
C SER A 11 4.99 5.26 4.91
N VAL A 12 3.76 4.94 4.48
CA VAL A 12 2.86 5.90 3.84
C VAL A 12 1.74 6.26 4.80
N THR A 13 1.56 7.55 5.06
CA THR A 13 0.48 8.09 5.92
C THR A 13 -0.88 8.09 5.19
N ASN A 14 -1.97 8.32 5.93
CA ASN A 14 -3.30 8.50 5.35
C ASN A 14 -3.36 9.67 4.35
N ASP A 15 -2.62 10.74 4.60
CA ASP A 15 -2.47 11.89 3.69
C ASP A 15 -1.53 11.61 2.50
N ARG A 16 -1.05 10.36 2.40
CA ARG A 16 -0.22 9.80 1.34
C ARG A 16 1.22 10.29 1.29
N TYR A 17 1.70 10.94 2.35
CA TYR A 17 3.11 11.28 2.45
C TYR A 17 3.94 10.06 2.82
N VAL A 18 5.10 9.91 2.18
CA VAL A 18 6.13 8.94 2.57
C VAL A 18 6.89 9.53 3.74
N VAL A 19 6.81 8.85 4.90
CA VAL A 19 7.40 9.32 6.15
C VAL A 19 8.26 8.26 6.81
N ASP A 20 9.24 8.69 7.59
CA ASP A 20 9.98 7.79 8.48
C ASP A 20 9.19 7.47 9.76
N ALA A 21 9.80 6.69 10.67
CA ALA A 21 9.20 6.31 11.94
C ALA A 21 8.87 7.49 12.88
N ALA A 22 9.49 8.66 12.67
CA ALA A 22 9.24 9.89 13.43
C ALA A 22 8.23 10.81 12.73
N GLY A 23 7.64 10.40 11.60
CA GLY A 23 6.67 11.17 10.83
C GLY A 23 7.29 12.25 9.92
N ARG A 24 8.61 12.27 9.76
CA ARG A 24 9.30 13.24 8.88
C ARG A 24 9.16 12.81 7.43
N LYS A 25 8.85 13.76 6.55
CA LYS A 25 8.56 13.50 5.13
C LYS A 25 9.84 13.33 4.32
N LEU A 26 9.91 12.26 3.54
CA LEU A 26 10.95 12.07 2.54
C LEU A 26 10.89 13.20 1.50
N GLN A 27 12.04 13.77 1.15
CA GLN A 27 12.15 14.84 0.15
C GLN A 27 12.65 14.30 -1.19
N LEU A 28 12.06 14.79 -2.28
CA LEU A 28 12.40 14.44 -3.65
C LEU A 28 12.84 15.70 -4.41
N PHE A 29 13.83 15.58 -5.29
CA PHE A 29 14.05 16.54 -6.36
C PHE A 29 12.91 16.44 -7.38
N PRO A 30 12.33 17.57 -7.81
CA PRO A 30 11.33 17.58 -8.86
C PRO A 30 11.96 17.13 -10.18
N THR A 31 11.23 16.34 -10.95
CA THR A 31 11.69 15.78 -12.22
C THR A 31 10.77 16.12 -13.37
N THR A 32 11.29 16.07 -14.59
CA THR A 32 10.50 15.93 -15.81
C THR A 32 9.85 14.54 -15.88
N THR A 33 8.95 14.32 -16.85
CA THR A 33 8.22 13.05 -17.03
C THR A 33 9.14 11.85 -17.30
N ASP A 34 10.29 12.07 -17.95
CA ASP A 34 11.34 11.07 -18.21
C ASP A 34 12.20 10.72 -16.97
N GLY A 35 12.06 11.47 -15.87
CA GLY A 35 12.82 11.26 -14.62
C GLY A 35 14.13 12.04 -14.49
N SER A 36 14.41 12.98 -15.40
CA SER A 36 15.52 13.92 -15.25
C SER A 36 15.22 14.95 -14.16
N ILE A 37 16.17 15.25 -13.27
CA ILE A 37 15.94 16.29 -12.25
C ILE A 37 15.91 17.68 -12.89
N LEU A 38 15.04 18.54 -12.38
CA LEU A 38 15.01 19.96 -12.76
C LEU A 38 16.06 20.77 -12.00
N THR A 39 16.34 20.37 -10.75
CA THR A 39 17.29 21.04 -9.85
C THR A 39 17.72 20.07 -8.75
N SER A 40 18.94 20.24 -8.25
CA SER A 40 19.48 19.52 -7.09
C SER A 40 19.49 20.38 -5.82
N GLU A 41 18.85 21.54 -5.80
CA GLU A 41 18.79 22.42 -4.63
C GLU A 41 17.82 21.88 -3.57
N LEU A 42 18.26 21.83 -2.31
CA LEU A 42 17.41 21.40 -1.18
C LEU A 42 16.13 22.24 -1.04
N ALA A 43 16.22 23.54 -1.30
CA ALA A 43 15.08 24.46 -1.20
C ALA A 43 13.97 24.18 -2.21
N SER A 44 14.30 23.53 -3.33
CA SER A 44 13.37 23.18 -4.40
C SER A 44 12.80 21.76 -4.25
N THR A 45 13.16 21.05 -3.18
CA THR A 45 12.64 19.71 -2.95
C THR A 45 11.15 19.73 -2.62
N ILE A 46 10.47 18.66 -3.03
CA ILE A 46 9.07 18.42 -2.73
C ILE A 46 8.94 17.20 -1.82
N SER A 47 7.96 17.23 -0.93
CA SER A 47 7.68 16.07 -0.09
C SER A 47 7.11 14.93 -0.91
N ALA A 48 7.69 13.74 -0.80
CA ALA A 48 7.22 12.52 -1.45
C ALA A 48 5.78 12.23 -1.04
N ARG A 49 4.87 12.27 -2.02
CA ARG A 49 3.45 11.97 -1.83
C ARG A 49 2.99 11.02 -2.92
N VAL A 50 2.37 9.91 -2.52
CA VAL A 50 1.94 8.85 -3.43
C VAL A 50 0.49 9.07 -3.84
N PRO A 51 0.20 9.43 -5.11
CA PRO A 51 -1.17 9.57 -5.60
C PRO A 51 -1.95 8.24 -5.48
N LEU A 52 -3.26 8.34 -5.29
CA LEU A 52 -4.17 7.18 -5.27
C LEU A 52 -4.67 6.82 -6.67
N THR A 53 -4.74 7.82 -7.55
CA THR A 53 -5.27 7.67 -8.90
C THR A 53 -4.41 8.40 -9.91
N SER A 54 -4.44 7.94 -11.15
CA SER A 54 -3.82 8.61 -12.30
C SER A 54 -4.80 8.75 -13.46
N GLY A 55 -4.59 9.82 -14.23
CA GLY A 55 -5.46 10.21 -15.34
C GLY A 55 -6.79 10.82 -14.91
N VAL A 56 -7.56 11.26 -15.90
CA VAL A 56 -8.94 11.74 -15.72
C VAL A 56 -9.86 10.64 -16.25
N PRO A 57 -10.91 10.25 -15.50
CA PRO A 57 -11.91 9.30 -15.99
C PRO A 57 -12.55 9.77 -17.29
N GLN A 58 -12.94 8.83 -18.14
CA GLN A 58 -13.73 9.09 -19.35
C GLN A 58 -15.08 8.39 -19.23
N ALA A 59 -16.15 9.18 -19.32
CA ALA A 59 -17.51 8.63 -19.40
C ALA A 59 -17.67 7.83 -20.70
N THR A 60 -18.37 6.70 -20.62
CA THR A 60 -18.70 5.90 -21.80
C THR A 60 -19.69 6.66 -22.67
N SER A 61 -19.36 6.84 -23.95
CA SER A 61 -20.25 7.43 -24.96
C SER A 61 -20.74 6.40 -25.98
N GLY A 62 -20.04 5.27 -26.12
CA GLY A 62 -20.35 4.25 -27.11
C GLY A 62 -20.13 2.84 -26.59
N ILE A 63 -21.05 1.94 -26.95
CA ILE A 63 -20.90 0.48 -26.81
C ILE A 63 -20.96 -0.12 -28.21
N LYS A 64 -20.01 -0.99 -28.54
CA LYS A 64 -20.07 -1.88 -29.71
C LYS A 64 -20.42 -3.28 -29.22
N LEU A 65 -21.53 -3.84 -29.69
CA LEU A 65 -22.07 -5.10 -29.17
C LEU A 65 -22.58 -5.98 -30.31
N ALA A 66 -21.90 -7.09 -30.56
CA ALA A 66 -22.38 -8.12 -31.47
C ALA A 66 -22.99 -9.29 -30.70
N VAL A 67 -24.18 -9.73 -31.10
CA VAL A 67 -24.89 -10.89 -30.52
C VAL A 67 -25.43 -11.84 -31.57
N ASN A 68 -25.60 -13.11 -31.20
CA ASN A 68 -26.50 -14.03 -31.91
C ASN A 68 -27.83 -14.11 -31.15
N LEU A 69 -28.93 -13.77 -31.80
CA LEU A 69 -30.28 -13.95 -31.28
C LEU A 69 -30.86 -15.29 -31.79
N PRO A 70 -31.50 -16.11 -30.93
CA PRO A 70 -32.07 -17.39 -31.36
C PRO A 70 -33.17 -17.21 -32.41
N ALA A 71 -33.02 -17.83 -33.58
CA ALA A 71 -34.02 -17.78 -34.64
C ALA A 71 -35.37 -18.40 -34.23
N ASP A 72 -35.35 -19.42 -33.37
CA ASP A 72 -36.51 -20.12 -32.82
C ASP A 72 -37.14 -19.44 -31.59
N ALA A 73 -36.62 -18.29 -31.16
CA ALA A 73 -37.18 -17.54 -30.05
C ALA A 73 -38.67 -17.23 -30.26
N VAL A 74 -39.44 -17.36 -29.18
CA VAL A 74 -40.87 -17.04 -29.13
C VAL A 74 -41.09 -15.54 -29.25
N VAL A 75 -42.09 -15.12 -30.03
CA VAL A 75 -42.57 -13.73 -30.04
C VAL A 75 -43.25 -13.44 -28.70
N ILE A 76 -42.64 -12.58 -27.89
CA ILE A 76 -43.09 -12.39 -26.50
C ILE A 76 -44.51 -11.81 -26.43
N PRO A 77 -44.88 -10.76 -27.18
CA PRO A 77 -46.23 -10.21 -27.13
C PRO A 77 -47.34 -11.20 -27.50
N ASP A 78 -47.01 -12.27 -28.24
CA ASP A 78 -47.96 -13.30 -28.69
C ASP A 78 -48.12 -14.46 -27.69
N LYS A 79 -47.40 -14.44 -26.55
CA LYS A 79 -47.55 -15.49 -25.52
C LYS A 79 -49.00 -15.51 -24.99
N PRO A 80 -49.57 -16.69 -24.71
CA PRO A 80 -50.95 -16.82 -24.21
C PRO A 80 -51.26 -16.13 -22.87
N ILE A 81 -50.23 -15.72 -22.12
CA ILE A 81 -50.36 -14.99 -20.85
C ILE A 81 -50.80 -13.52 -21.08
N TYR A 82 -50.62 -12.99 -22.29
CA TYR A 82 -51.01 -11.64 -22.65
C TYR A 82 -52.38 -11.65 -23.34
N SER A 83 -53.19 -10.64 -23.04
CA SER A 83 -54.55 -10.49 -23.58
C SER A 83 -54.96 -9.01 -23.57
N VAL A 84 -56.14 -8.69 -24.09
CA VAL A 84 -56.69 -7.32 -23.99
C VAL A 84 -56.82 -6.85 -22.53
N ALA A 85 -57.11 -7.77 -21.60
CA ALA A 85 -57.22 -7.46 -20.17
C ALA A 85 -55.85 -7.45 -19.46
N ASN A 86 -54.81 -8.03 -20.06
CA ASN A 86 -53.44 -8.07 -19.56
C ASN A 86 -52.47 -7.78 -20.73
N PRO A 87 -52.40 -6.53 -21.20
CA PRO A 87 -51.57 -6.20 -22.35
C PRO A 87 -50.09 -6.42 -22.04
N TYR A 88 -49.31 -6.77 -23.07
CA TYR A 88 -47.87 -6.87 -22.93
C TYR A 88 -47.27 -5.53 -22.49
N GLY A 89 -46.42 -5.58 -21.47
CA GLY A 89 -45.53 -4.50 -21.06
C GLY A 89 -44.17 -5.09 -20.72
N PHE A 90 -43.11 -4.41 -21.14
CA PHE A 90 -41.75 -4.81 -20.78
C PHE A 90 -41.49 -4.54 -19.29
N ASP A 91 -41.00 -5.55 -18.57
CA ASP A 91 -40.52 -5.43 -17.19
C ASP A 91 -39.21 -6.20 -17.02
N PRO A 92 -38.07 -5.55 -16.72
CA PRO A 92 -36.80 -6.25 -16.53
C PRO A 92 -36.78 -7.24 -15.35
N ALA A 93 -37.75 -7.15 -14.43
CA ALA A 93 -37.90 -8.05 -13.30
C ALA A 93 -38.76 -9.29 -13.62
N ASP A 94 -39.56 -9.27 -14.70
CA ASP A 94 -40.38 -10.40 -15.12
C ASP A 94 -39.70 -11.17 -16.28
N PRO A 95 -39.20 -12.40 -16.05
CA PRO A 95 -38.58 -13.20 -17.11
C PRO A 95 -39.55 -13.56 -18.25
N ASN A 96 -40.85 -13.35 -18.11
CA ASN A 96 -41.80 -13.58 -19.20
C ASN A 96 -41.79 -12.49 -20.27
N THR A 97 -41.28 -11.29 -19.98
CA THR A 97 -41.40 -10.12 -20.86
C THR A 97 -40.22 -9.92 -21.82
N PHE A 98 -39.20 -10.79 -21.76
CA PHE A 98 -38.04 -10.78 -22.67
C PHE A 98 -37.56 -12.19 -23.00
N ASN A 99 -36.74 -12.33 -24.05
CA ASN A 99 -36.17 -13.62 -24.47
C ASN A 99 -34.81 -13.86 -23.83
N ASN A 100 -33.92 -12.86 -23.92
CA ASN A 100 -32.54 -12.95 -23.45
C ASN A 100 -32.07 -11.60 -22.96
N SER A 101 -31.05 -11.59 -22.12
CA SER A 101 -30.45 -10.37 -21.61
C SER A 101 -28.93 -10.48 -21.55
N THR A 102 -28.26 -9.33 -21.58
CA THR A 102 -26.83 -9.21 -21.35
C THR A 102 -26.53 -7.93 -20.59
N SER A 103 -25.34 -7.83 -20.00
CA SER A 103 -24.88 -6.63 -19.31
C SER A 103 -23.50 -6.19 -19.80
N VAL A 104 -23.25 -4.89 -19.72
CA VAL A 104 -21.94 -4.27 -19.91
C VAL A 104 -21.71 -3.24 -18.80
N THR A 105 -20.50 -3.19 -18.28
CA THR A 105 -20.11 -2.12 -17.35
C THR A 105 -19.67 -0.92 -18.16
N ILE A 106 -20.31 0.22 -17.92
CA ILE A 106 -19.95 1.54 -18.46
C ILE A 106 -19.45 2.44 -17.32
N PHE A 107 -18.88 3.59 -17.65
CA PHE A 107 -18.35 4.54 -16.67
C PHE A 107 -18.99 5.92 -16.82
N ASP A 108 -19.20 6.60 -15.69
CA ASP A 108 -19.60 8.02 -15.69
C ASP A 108 -18.40 8.97 -15.79
N SER A 109 -18.66 10.28 -15.80
CA SER A 109 -17.61 11.31 -15.89
C SER A 109 -16.70 11.38 -14.66
N LEU A 110 -17.05 10.72 -13.56
CA LEU A 110 -16.26 10.63 -12.33
C LEU A 110 -15.53 9.28 -12.22
N GLY A 111 -15.72 8.38 -13.20
CA GLY A 111 -15.12 7.05 -13.21
C GLY A 111 -15.88 6.00 -12.40
N ASN A 112 -17.10 6.30 -11.94
CA ASN A 112 -17.92 5.30 -11.26
C ASN A 112 -18.47 4.29 -12.28
N PRO A 113 -18.41 2.97 -11.97
CA PRO A 113 -18.98 1.96 -12.83
C PRO A 113 -20.51 1.96 -12.74
N LEU A 114 -21.18 1.85 -13.87
CA LEU A 114 -22.63 1.68 -14.03
C LEU A 114 -22.89 0.41 -14.84
N ALA A 115 -23.89 -0.38 -14.45
CA ALA A 115 -24.32 -1.53 -15.24
C ALA A 115 -25.35 -1.08 -16.29
N ALA A 116 -25.04 -1.31 -17.57
CA ALA A 116 -25.98 -1.20 -18.68
C ALA A 116 -26.50 -2.60 -19.03
N ASN A 117 -27.74 -2.88 -18.67
CA ASN A 117 -28.43 -4.13 -18.94
C ASN A 117 -29.23 -3.99 -20.23
N ILE A 118 -29.05 -4.93 -21.15
CA ILE A 118 -29.66 -4.94 -22.47
C ILE A 118 -30.54 -6.18 -22.55
N TYR A 119 -31.83 -6.00 -22.80
CA TYR A 119 -32.83 -7.05 -22.88
C TYR A 119 -33.37 -7.13 -24.29
N TYR A 120 -33.36 -8.33 -24.87
CA TYR A 120 -33.82 -8.59 -26.23
C TYR A 120 -35.19 -9.24 -26.19
N VAL A 121 -36.13 -8.62 -26.90
CA VAL A 121 -37.52 -9.07 -27.03
C VAL A 121 -37.81 -9.30 -28.50
N LYS A 122 -38.19 -10.52 -28.90
CA LYS A 122 -38.70 -10.79 -30.24
C LYS A 122 -40.15 -10.32 -30.31
N THR A 123 -40.43 -9.42 -31.24
CA THR A 123 -41.72 -8.71 -31.33
C THR A 123 -42.53 -9.09 -32.57
N GLY A 124 -41.94 -9.76 -33.55
CA GLY A 124 -42.69 -10.18 -34.72
C GLY A 124 -41.93 -11.15 -35.63
N LEU A 125 -42.71 -11.96 -36.35
CA LEU A 125 -42.24 -12.82 -37.42
C LEU A 125 -42.34 -12.09 -38.78
N PRO A 126 -41.57 -12.55 -39.79
CA PRO A 126 -41.70 -12.09 -41.17
C PRO A 126 -43.13 -12.28 -41.67
N THR A 127 -43.64 -11.28 -42.39
CA THR A 127 -44.96 -11.30 -43.02
C THR A 127 -44.84 -10.87 -44.48
N VAL A 128 -45.92 -10.98 -45.24
CA VAL A 128 -46.00 -10.31 -46.55
C VAL A 128 -46.74 -8.99 -46.34
N PRO A 129 -46.19 -7.82 -46.73
CA PRO A 129 -45.01 -7.61 -47.58
C PRO A 129 -43.68 -7.33 -46.83
N ASP A 130 -43.62 -7.48 -45.51
CA ASP A 130 -42.43 -7.18 -44.68
C ASP A 130 -41.72 -8.48 -44.23
N PRO A 131 -40.76 -9.00 -45.02
CA PRO A 131 -40.12 -10.30 -44.78
C PRO A 131 -39.01 -10.23 -43.71
N THR A 132 -39.13 -9.35 -42.71
CA THR A 132 -38.12 -9.19 -41.66
C THR A 132 -38.56 -9.78 -40.31
N HIS A 133 -37.61 -10.36 -39.57
CA HIS A 133 -37.81 -10.68 -38.16
C HIS A 133 -37.63 -9.43 -37.32
N LYS A 134 -38.51 -9.21 -36.35
CA LYS A 134 -38.52 -7.99 -35.53
C LYS A 134 -38.12 -8.30 -34.08
N TRP A 135 -37.20 -7.49 -33.60
CA TRP A 135 -36.76 -7.49 -32.21
C TRP A 135 -36.76 -6.07 -31.66
N LEU A 136 -36.81 -5.95 -30.34
CA LEU A 136 -36.66 -4.71 -29.61
C LEU A 136 -35.61 -4.95 -28.52
N ALA A 137 -34.58 -4.11 -28.48
CA ALA A 137 -33.54 -4.17 -27.46
C ALA A 137 -33.74 -3.04 -26.45
N HIS A 138 -34.24 -3.37 -25.26
CA HIS A 138 -34.42 -2.45 -24.15
C HIS A 138 -33.10 -2.27 -23.39
N VAL A 139 -32.77 -1.04 -23.03
CA VAL A 139 -31.51 -0.72 -22.34
C VAL A 139 -31.79 -0.02 -21.03
N ILE A 140 -31.29 -0.58 -19.95
CA ILE A 140 -31.47 -0.06 -18.59
C ILE A 140 -30.11 0.22 -18.00
N VAL A 141 -29.89 1.47 -17.57
CA VAL A 141 -28.67 1.90 -16.89
C VAL A 141 -29.04 2.39 -15.51
N GLY A 142 -28.42 1.81 -14.47
CA GLY A 142 -28.64 2.26 -13.08
C GLY A 142 -30.11 2.19 -12.64
N GLY A 143 -30.88 1.25 -13.20
CA GLY A 143 -32.32 1.08 -12.91
C GLY A 143 -33.26 1.98 -13.73
N GLN A 144 -32.73 2.89 -14.55
CA GLN A 144 -33.52 3.70 -15.48
C GLN A 144 -33.46 3.12 -16.89
N GLU A 145 -34.63 2.90 -17.50
CA GLU A 145 -34.73 2.56 -18.92
C GLU A 145 -34.42 3.79 -19.79
N LEU A 146 -33.55 3.60 -20.79
CA LEU A 146 -33.14 4.65 -21.71
C LEU A 146 -34.10 4.72 -22.90
N ASN A 147 -34.38 5.95 -23.32
CA ASN A 147 -35.27 6.26 -24.43
C ASN A 147 -34.49 6.75 -25.65
N ILE A 148 -35.07 6.60 -26.82
CA ILE A 148 -34.62 7.14 -28.09
C ILE A 148 -35.76 8.02 -28.59
N ALA A 149 -35.54 9.33 -28.63
CA ALA A 149 -36.57 10.31 -29.00
C ALA A 149 -37.88 10.13 -28.18
N GLY A 150 -37.75 9.85 -26.88
CA GLY A 150 -38.88 9.67 -25.96
C GLY A 150 -39.54 8.29 -25.95
N ALA A 151 -39.07 7.31 -26.74
CA ALA A 151 -39.59 5.94 -26.75
C ALA A 151 -38.52 4.93 -26.32
N PRO A 152 -38.86 3.90 -25.51
CA PRO A 152 -37.89 2.89 -25.10
C PRO A 152 -37.60 1.88 -26.21
N GLY A 153 -36.38 1.33 -26.18
CA GLY A 153 -35.98 0.19 -26.98
C GLY A 153 -35.44 0.52 -28.37
N ILE A 154 -34.36 -0.15 -28.77
CA ILE A 154 -33.79 -0.09 -30.12
C ILE A 154 -34.56 -1.08 -31.01
N PRO A 155 -35.29 -0.63 -32.05
CA PRO A 155 -35.93 -1.54 -32.98
C PRO A 155 -34.87 -2.20 -33.87
N MET A 156 -34.89 -3.53 -33.89
CA MET A 156 -33.96 -4.34 -34.67
C MET A 156 -34.73 -5.17 -35.71
N GLN A 157 -34.20 -5.22 -36.93
CA GLN A 157 -34.76 -5.99 -38.04
C GLN A 157 -33.69 -6.89 -38.63
N PHE A 158 -34.06 -8.15 -38.86
CA PHE A 158 -33.22 -9.13 -39.53
C PHE A 158 -33.90 -9.61 -40.81
N ASP A 159 -33.15 -9.76 -41.88
CA ASP A 159 -33.65 -10.37 -43.10
C ASP A 159 -33.92 -11.88 -42.92
N THR A 160 -34.43 -12.54 -43.96
CA THR A 160 -34.71 -13.98 -43.95
C THR A 160 -33.45 -14.84 -43.85
N ALA A 161 -32.26 -14.29 -44.05
CA ALA A 161 -30.98 -14.97 -43.86
C ALA A 161 -30.41 -14.78 -42.44
N GLY A 162 -31.08 -14.01 -41.59
CA GLY A 162 -30.65 -13.72 -40.23
C GLY A 162 -29.61 -12.61 -40.12
N THR A 163 -29.45 -11.79 -41.17
CA THR A 163 -28.53 -10.64 -41.16
C THR A 163 -29.25 -9.40 -40.62
N LEU A 164 -28.60 -8.64 -39.73
CA LEU A 164 -29.14 -7.38 -39.22
C LEU A 164 -29.22 -6.34 -40.35
N THR A 165 -30.43 -5.87 -40.65
CA THR A 165 -30.70 -4.83 -41.66
C THR A 165 -31.07 -3.49 -41.03
N SER A 166 -31.44 -3.47 -39.76
CA SER A 166 -31.63 -2.26 -38.95
C SER A 166 -31.42 -2.59 -37.47
N PRO A 167 -30.74 -1.74 -36.68
CA PRO A 167 -30.02 -0.53 -37.11
C PRO A 167 -28.71 -0.88 -37.84
N THR A 168 -28.31 -0.06 -38.82
CA THR A 168 -27.02 -0.21 -39.55
C THR A 168 -25.92 0.72 -39.02
N THR A 169 -26.25 1.59 -38.07
CA THR A 169 -25.35 2.57 -37.45
C THR A 169 -25.63 2.64 -35.96
N GLN A 170 -24.74 3.30 -35.22
CA GLN A 170 -24.90 3.54 -33.79
C GLN A 170 -26.23 4.28 -33.51
N VAL A 171 -27.02 3.73 -32.59
CA VAL A 171 -28.25 4.36 -32.10
C VAL A 171 -27.93 5.13 -30.84
N LEU A 172 -28.20 6.44 -30.85
CA LEU A 172 -28.01 7.32 -29.70
C LEU A 172 -29.28 7.36 -28.84
N PHE A 173 -29.11 7.21 -27.53
CA PHE A 173 -30.16 7.43 -26.55
C PHE A 173 -30.29 8.91 -26.20
N ASP A 174 -31.46 9.28 -25.69
CA ASP A 174 -31.67 10.54 -24.98
C ASP A 174 -30.70 10.60 -23.79
N THR A 175 -30.18 11.80 -23.50
CA THR A 175 -29.23 11.97 -22.39
C THR A 175 -29.86 11.60 -21.07
N PHE A 176 -29.16 10.81 -20.27
CA PHE A 176 -29.57 10.49 -18.89
C PHE A 176 -28.53 11.00 -17.90
N THR A 177 -28.97 11.32 -16.67
CA THR A 177 -28.07 11.71 -15.59
C THR A 177 -27.86 10.50 -14.67
N PRO A 178 -26.62 10.01 -14.50
CA PRO A 178 -26.38 8.85 -13.66
C PRO A 178 -26.61 9.19 -12.17
N ALA A 179 -27.20 8.25 -11.42
CA ALA A 179 -27.50 8.42 -10.00
C ALA A 179 -26.26 8.60 -9.11
N THR A 180 -25.07 8.36 -9.64
CA THR A 180 -23.76 8.53 -9.02
C THR A 180 -23.30 9.99 -8.91
N GLY A 181 -24.05 10.94 -9.48
CA GLY A 181 -23.71 12.37 -9.45
C GLY A 181 -22.75 12.81 -10.55
N GLY A 182 -22.45 11.94 -11.53
CA GLY A 182 -21.73 12.30 -12.74
C GLY A 182 -22.52 13.22 -13.68
N GLN A 183 -21.84 13.79 -14.67
CA GLN A 183 -22.46 14.61 -15.71
C GLN A 183 -23.43 13.78 -16.58
N PRO A 184 -24.42 14.41 -17.26
CA PRO A 184 -25.30 13.72 -18.19
C PRO A 184 -24.53 12.99 -19.30
N ILE A 185 -24.94 11.77 -19.64
CA ILE A 185 -24.31 10.91 -20.63
C ILE A 185 -25.23 10.76 -21.84
N ALA A 186 -24.68 11.00 -23.04
CA ALA A 186 -25.29 10.60 -24.31
C ALA A 186 -24.69 9.26 -24.73
N LEU A 187 -25.32 8.15 -24.32
CA LEU A 187 -24.86 6.81 -24.64
C LEU A 187 -25.37 6.42 -26.03
N GLY A 188 -24.54 5.74 -26.82
CA GLY A 188 -25.01 5.04 -28.01
C GLY A 188 -24.58 3.59 -28.07
N ILE A 189 -25.35 2.78 -28.77
CA ILE A 189 -25.06 1.36 -29.02
C ILE A 189 -24.98 1.12 -30.52
N ASP A 190 -23.88 0.51 -30.94
CA ASP A 190 -23.69 -0.03 -32.28
C ASP A 190 -23.75 -1.56 -32.23
N HIS A 191 -24.76 -2.14 -32.86
CA HIS A 191 -24.90 -3.60 -32.93
C HIS A 191 -23.97 -4.24 -33.98
N GLY A 192 -23.45 -3.44 -34.91
CA GLY A 192 -22.55 -3.87 -35.97
C GLY A 192 -23.13 -4.94 -36.91
N VAL A 193 -22.39 -5.23 -37.97
CA VAL A 193 -22.76 -6.25 -38.97
C VAL A 193 -22.59 -7.69 -38.49
N ALA A 194 -21.88 -7.89 -37.37
CA ALA A 194 -21.66 -9.20 -36.77
C ALA A 194 -22.83 -9.66 -35.89
N THR A 195 -23.80 -8.78 -35.62
CA THR A 195 -25.06 -9.18 -34.98
C THR A 195 -25.91 -9.98 -35.95
N THR A 196 -26.38 -11.14 -35.51
CA THR A 196 -27.10 -12.09 -36.34
C THR A 196 -28.30 -12.69 -35.62
N GLN A 197 -29.22 -13.25 -36.39
CA GLN A 197 -30.26 -14.13 -35.88
C GLN A 197 -30.10 -15.51 -36.53
N GLN A 198 -29.43 -16.43 -35.84
CA GLN A 198 -29.20 -17.80 -36.33
C GLN A 198 -29.81 -18.84 -35.40
N SER A 199 -29.85 -20.10 -35.87
CA SER A 199 -30.22 -21.23 -35.02
C SER A 199 -29.24 -21.38 -33.86
N GLY A 200 -29.74 -21.73 -32.68
CA GLY A 200 -28.95 -21.96 -31.49
C GLY A 200 -29.20 -20.91 -30.39
N ASN A 201 -28.52 -21.09 -29.27
CA ASN A 201 -28.72 -20.28 -28.09
C ASN A 201 -28.24 -18.84 -28.31
N PHE A 202 -28.75 -17.94 -27.45
CA PHE A 202 -28.24 -16.59 -27.38
C PHE A 202 -26.74 -16.60 -27.05
N SER A 203 -25.96 -15.81 -27.75
CA SER A 203 -24.54 -15.63 -27.45
C SER A 203 -24.10 -14.20 -27.70
N ARG A 204 -23.13 -13.75 -26.90
CA ARG A 204 -22.39 -12.52 -27.16
C ARG A 204 -21.19 -12.85 -28.05
N ALA A 205 -21.13 -12.28 -29.24
CA ALA A 205 -20.00 -12.43 -30.15
C ALA A 205 -18.86 -11.46 -29.80
N SER A 206 -19.18 -10.19 -29.51
CA SER A 206 -18.21 -9.20 -29.05
C SER A 206 -18.87 -8.13 -28.20
N ILE A 207 -18.10 -7.50 -27.32
CA ILE A 207 -18.55 -6.38 -26.50
C ILE A 207 -17.37 -5.45 -26.19
N GLU A 208 -17.51 -4.19 -26.58
CA GLU A 208 -16.51 -3.13 -26.34
C GLU A 208 -17.22 -1.84 -25.94
N GLN A 209 -16.55 -1.02 -25.14
CA GLN A 209 -17.02 0.31 -24.75
C GLN A 209 -15.83 1.24 -24.57
N ASP A 210 -16.05 2.55 -24.66
CA ASP A 210 -14.99 3.56 -24.77
C ASP A 210 -14.67 4.33 -23.48
N GLY A 211 -15.41 4.10 -22.40
CA GLY A 211 -15.19 4.73 -21.10
C GLY A 211 -14.16 3.97 -20.24
N PHE A 212 -13.55 4.67 -19.29
CA PHE A 212 -12.61 4.08 -18.36
C PHE A 212 -12.52 4.90 -17.07
N PRO A 213 -12.27 4.25 -15.92
CA PRO A 213 -12.03 4.95 -14.67
C PRO A 213 -10.62 5.57 -14.68
N SER A 214 -10.34 6.47 -13.74
CA SER A 214 -8.95 6.80 -13.42
C SER A 214 -8.21 5.53 -12.97
N GLY A 215 -6.95 5.36 -13.39
CA GLY A 215 -6.13 4.24 -12.93
C GLY A 215 -5.95 4.29 -11.42
N GLN A 216 -6.14 3.18 -10.71
CA GLN A 216 -5.87 3.09 -9.28
C GLN A 216 -4.39 2.77 -9.06
N LEU A 217 -3.79 3.30 -7.99
CA LEU A 217 -2.42 2.97 -7.64
C LEU A 217 -2.28 1.46 -7.42
N GLU A 218 -1.42 0.82 -8.23
CA GLU A 218 -1.12 -0.60 -8.13
C GLU A 218 0.18 -0.83 -7.35
N SER A 219 1.24 -0.08 -7.69
CA SER A 219 2.53 -0.23 -7.03
C SER A 219 3.35 1.06 -7.02
N VAL A 220 4.34 1.11 -6.13
CA VAL A 220 5.36 2.16 -6.08
C VAL A 220 6.72 1.49 -6.09
N ALA A 221 7.62 1.98 -6.93
CA ALA A 221 8.98 1.48 -7.05
C ALA A 221 9.99 2.62 -6.99
N VAL A 222 11.17 2.33 -6.47
CA VAL A 222 12.33 3.22 -6.52
C VAL A 222 13.45 2.51 -7.29
N ASP A 223 14.05 3.18 -8.27
CA ASP A 223 15.16 2.63 -9.05
C ASP A 223 16.53 2.90 -8.41
N GLY A 224 17.60 2.39 -9.02
CA GLY A 224 18.98 2.55 -8.52
C GLY A 224 19.52 3.98 -8.53
N ALA A 225 18.91 4.87 -9.33
CA ALA A 225 19.22 6.30 -9.34
C ALA A 225 18.40 7.09 -8.30
N GLY A 226 17.48 6.41 -7.59
CA GLY A 226 16.56 7.00 -6.63
C GLY A 226 15.29 7.57 -7.25
N THR A 227 14.97 7.26 -8.51
CA THR A 227 13.72 7.73 -9.14
C THR A 227 12.54 6.97 -8.57
N LEU A 228 11.59 7.71 -7.99
CA LEU A 228 10.36 7.17 -7.44
C LEU A 228 9.27 7.18 -8.51
N ARG A 229 8.69 6.02 -8.80
CA ARG A 229 7.62 5.83 -9.80
C ARG A 229 6.41 5.15 -9.17
N ALA A 230 5.22 5.60 -9.57
CA ALA A 230 3.94 4.97 -9.25
C ALA A 230 3.36 4.35 -10.52
N SER A 231 2.96 3.09 -10.45
CA SER A 231 2.26 2.38 -11.54
C SER A 231 0.79 2.23 -11.18
N PHE A 232 -0.08 2.38 -12.18
CA PHE A 232 -1.53 2.36 -11.99
C PHE A 232 -2.20 1.29 -12.85
N THR A 233 -3.41 0.87 -12.45
CA THR A 233 -4.18 -0.18 -13.12
C THR A 233 -4.57 0.14 -14.57
N ASN A 234 -4.48 1.40 -14.99
CA ASN A 234 -4.69 1.82 -16.39
C ASN A 234 -3.40 1.70 -17.24
N GLY A 235 -2.32 1.14 -16.69
CA GLY A 235 -1.01 0.99 -17.35
C GLY A 235 -0.16 2.26 -17.35
N GLU A 236 -0.65 3.36 -16.78
CA GLU A 236 0.12 4.60 -16.65
C GLU A 236 1.22 4.44 -15.60
N VAL A 237 2.38 5.03 -15.86
CA VAL A 237 3.50 5.10 -14.92
C VAL A 237 3.85 6.57 -14.69
N GLN A 238 3.63 7.05 -13.48
CA GLN A 238 3.92 8.43 -13.10
C GLN A 238 5.24 8.51 -12.33
N THR A 239 6.16 9.36 -12.79
CA THR A 239 7.36 9.72 -12.02
C THR A 239 6.99 10.75 -10.97
N LEU A 240 7.21 10.43 -9.68
CA LEU A 240 6.88 11.30 -8.55
C LEU A 240 8.03 12.26 -8.17
N GLY A 241 9.25 11.92 -8.60
CA GLY A 241 10.47 12.68 -8.33
C GLY A 241 11.65 11.74 -8.11
N LYS A 242 12.81 12.31 -7.78
CA LYS A 242 14.03 11.56 -7.46
C LYS A 242 14.45 11.81 -6.01
N VAL A 243 14.76 10.77 -5.24
CA VAL A 243 15.13 10.90 -3.82
C VAL A 243 16.28 11.88 -3.65
N ALA A 244 16.09 12.87 -2.78
CA ALA A 244 17.11 13.87 -2.52
C ALA A 244 18.21 13.28 -1.61
N LEU A 245 19.40 13.07 -2.18
CA LEU A 245 20.57 12.58 -1.45
C LEU A 245 21.55 13.72 -1.19
N ALA A 246 22.26 13.63 -0.07
CA ALA A 246 23.27 14.59 0.34
C ALA A 246 24.52 13.89 0.88
N ILE A 247 25.68 14.48 0.59
CA ILE A 247 26.95 14.15 1.23
C ILE A 247 27.51 15.39 1.93
N PHE A 248 28.40 15.16 2.88
CA PHE A 248 29.06 16.22 3.64
C PHE A 248 30.57 16.02 3.55
N SER A 249 31.33 17.11 3.44
CA SER A 249 32.78 17.06 3.42
C SER A 249 33.35 16.45 4.71
N ASN A 250 32.69 16.71 5.85
CA ASN A 250 33.03 16.10 7.13
C ASN A 250 31.79 15.49 7.80
N PRO A 251 31.49 14.21 7.57
CA PRO A 251 30.34 13.54 8.20
C PRO A 251 30.41 13.50 9.73
N GLN A 252 31.61 13.53 10.33
CA GLN A 252 31.78 13.54 11.79
C GLN A 252 31.40 14.89 12.43
N GLY A 253 31.31 15.95 11.63
CA GLY A 253 30.83 17.26 12.09
C GLY A 253 29.30 17.34 12.21
N LEU A 254 28.56 16.33 11.74
CA LEU A 254 27.09 16.34 11.82
C LEU A 254 26.62 16.21 13.28
N LYS A 255 25.62 17.00 13.65
CA LYS A 255 25.00 16.90 14.98
C LYS A 255 23.83 15.91 14.92
N GLN A 256 23.87 14.88 15.74
CA GLN A 256 22.75 13.94 15.88
C GLN A 256 21.59 14.60 16.64
N VAL A 257 20.37 14.42 16.14
CA VAL A 257 19.13 14.99 16.69
C VAL A 257 18.10 13.93 17.10
N GLY A 258 18.53 12.66 17.22
CA GLY A 258 17.68 11.51 17.59
C GLY A 258 17.20 10.70 16.39
N ASP A 259 16.70 9.48 16.62
CA ASP A 259 16.11 8.58 15.61
C ASP A 259 16.95 8.44 14.33
N ALA A 260 18.26 8.20 14.51
CA ALA A 260 19.24 8.10 13.43
C ALA A 260 19.23 9.30 12.46
N SER A 261 18.90 10.50 12.95
CA SER A 261 18.84 11.73 12.17
C SER A 261 19.87 12.75 12.61
N PHE A 262 20.28 13.55 11.66
CA PHE A 262 21.42 14.44 11.72
C PHE A 262 21.06 15.80 11.14
N VAL A 263 21.67 16.86 11.67
CA VAL A 263 21.61 18.21 11.10
C VAL A 263 23.01 18.69 10.76
N GLY A 264 23.10 19.50 9.70
CA GLY A 264 24.33 20.14 9.28
C GLY A 264 24.83 21.15 10.31
N THR A 265 26.15 21.21 10.51
CA THR A 265 26.82 22.19 11.36
C THR A 265 27.89 22.93 10.54
N PRO A 266 28.46 24.03 11.05
CA PRO A 266 29.64 24.63 10.44
C PRO A 266 30.81 23.63 10.28
N ASP A 267 30.97 22.71 11.23
CA ASP A 267 32.06 21.72 11.24
C ASP A 267 31.85 20.59 10.22
N SER A 268 30.61 20.30 9.83
CA SER A 268 30.31 19.32 8.77
C SER A 268 30.55 19.87 7.36
N GLY A 269 30.57 21.20 7.23
CA GLY A 269 30.41 21.90 5.95
C GLY A 269 28.96 21.87 5.45
N PRO A 270 28.67 22.56 4.33
CA PRO A 270 27.36 22.56 3.71
C PRO A 270 27.01 21.19 3.12
N ALA A 271 25.72 20.88 3.04
CA ALA A 271 25.23 19.69 2.36
C ALA A 271 25.47 19.82 0.84
N ILE A 272 26.15 18.83 0.26
CA ILE A 272 26.34 18.72 -1.20
C ILE A 272 25.31 17.71 -1.69
N THR A 273 24.31 18.19 -2.42
CA THR A 273 23.20 17.38 -2.90
C THR A 273 23.35 16.91 -4.33
N GLY A 274 22.71 15.79 -4.64
CA GLY A 274 22.67 15.27 -6.01
C GLY A 274 21.95 13.94 -6.15
N GLU A 275 22.07 13.37 -7.34
CA GLU A 275 21.42 12.11 -7.71
C GLU A 275 22.19 10.89 -7.20
N GLY A 276 21.47 9.79 -6.94
CA GLY A 276 22.11 8.51 -6.62
C GLY A 276 22.97 8.01 -7.77
N GLY A 277 24.19 7.56 -7.45
CA GLY A 277 25.14 7.02 -8.42
C GLY A 277 25.89 8.07 -9.26
N ARG A 278 25.76 9.37 -8.96
CA ARG A 278 26.49 10.46 -9.65
C ARG A 278 27.29 11.31 -8.66
N ASN A 279 28.36 11.96 -9.16
CA ASN A 279 29.15 12.94 -8.40
C ASN A 279 29.63 12.45 -7.01
N GLY A 280 29.99 11.16 -6.90
CA GLY A 280 30.45 10.55 -5.65
C GLY A 280 29.34 10.17 -4.66
N ILE A 281 28.07 10.35 -5.02
CA ILE A 281 26.91 9.90 -4.25
C ILE A 281 26.63 8.43 -4.60
N GLY A 282 26.45 7.60 -3.57
CA GLY A 282 26.09 6.18 -3.74
C GLY A 282 24.74 5.99 -4.44
N GLY A 283 24.55 4.82 -5.06
CA GLY A 283 23.25 4.44 -5.62
C GLY A 283 22.22 4.12 -4.53
N VAL A 284 20.95 4.03 -4.94
CA VAL A 284 19.86 3.59 -4.07
C VAL A 284 19.60 2.10 -4.29
N LEU A 285 19.29 1.36 -3.22
CA LEU A 285 18.87 -0.04 -3.31
C LEU A 285 17.44 -0.15 -2.78
N SER A 286 16.50 -0.57 -3.64
CA SER A 286 15.12 -0.80 -3.24
C SER A 286 15.00 -2.08 -2.42
N GLY A 287 14.11 -2.11 -1.41
CA GLY A 287 13.79 -3.33 -0.64
C GLY A 287 14.92 -3.84 0.27
N SER A 288 15.98 -3.05 0.47
CA SER A 288 17.09 -3.36 1.36
C SER A 288 17.12 -2.35 2.51
N LEU A 289 17.41 -2.82 3.72
CA LEU A 289 17.69 -1.97 4.88
C LEU A 289 19.17 -2.09 5.23
N GLU A 290 19.87 -0.97 5.38
CA GLU A 290 21.26 -0.97 5.86
C GLU A 290 21.32 -1.63 7.24
N ARG A 291 22.12 -2.69 7.35
CA ARG A 291 22.37 -3.37 8.63
C ARG A 291 23.17 -2.45 9.54
N SER A 292 22.95 -2.58 10.85
CA SER A 292 23.79 -1.90 11.85
C SER A 292 25.26 -2.20 11.55
N ASN A 293 26.05 -1.15 11.42
CA ASN A 293 27.49 -1.25 11.19
C ASN A 293 28.28 -1.52 12.49
N VAL A 294 27.57 -1.75 13.60
CA VAL A 294 28.16 -2.08 14.89
C VAL A 294 28.42 -3.59 14.94
N ASP A 295 29.69 -3.97 14.92
CA ASP A 295 30.10 -5.32 15.24
C ASP A 295 30.10 -5.50 16.75
N LEU A 296 29.10 -6.24 17.26
CA LEU A 296 28.96 -6.54 18.68
C LEU A 296 30.17 -7.30 19.25
N THR A 297 30.97 -7.98 18.42
CA THR A 297 32.17 -8.69 18.89
C THR A 297 33.33 -7.74 19.20
N ILE A 298 33.38 -6.57 18.56
CA ILE A 298 34.43 -5.56 18.78
C ILE A 298 34.04 -4.58 19.89
N GLU A 299 32.76 -4.21 20.00
CA GLU A 299 32.28 -3.32 21.07
C GLU A 299 32.20 -4.01 22.45
N LEU A 300 31.97 -5.33 22.48
CA LEU A 300 31.93 -6.12 23.72
C LEU A 300 33.29 -6.73 24.10
N ALA A 301 34.32 -6.56 23.26
CA ALA A 301 35.68 -6.95 23.61
C ALA A 301 36.20 -6.00 24.71
N PRO A 302 36.71 -6.51 25.84
CA PRO A 302 37.29 -5.67 26.86
C PRO A 302 38.47 -4.90 26.24
N HIS A 303 38.34 -3.58 26.18
CA HIS A 303 39.49 -2.71 25.93
C HIS A 303 40.63 -3.15 26.87
N PRO A 304 41.87 -3.30 26.36
CA PRO A 304 43.00 -3.60 27.23
C PRO A 304 43.09 -2.54 28.34
N PRO A 305 43.47 -2.90 29.60
CA PRO A 305 43.22 -2.08 30.79
C PRO A 305 43.88 -0.70 30.84
N GLU A 306 44.67 -0.28 29.85
CA GLU A 306 45.58 0.86 29.98
C GLU A 306 45.05 2.22 29.48
N CYS A 307 43.87 2.28 28.84
CA CYS A 307 43.40 3.54 28.22
C CYS A 307 42.10 4.16 28.77
N LYS A 308 41.33 3.51 29.66
CA LYS A 308 40.12 4.15 30.26
C LYS A 308 40.18 4.43 31.76
N GLN A 309 41.13 3.86 32.50
CA GLN A 309 41.23 4.09 33.96
C GLN A 309 42.10 5.28 34.37
N ARG A 310 42.91 5.87 33.47
CA ARG A 310 43.76 7.03 33.83
C ARG A 310 43.01 8.37 33.97
N ASN A 311 41.80 8.50 33.41
CA ASN A 311 41.07 9.79 33.44
C ASN A 311 40.11 9.97 34.62
N HIS A 312 39.86 8.94 35.44
CA HIS A 312 38.91 9.06 36.56
C HIS A 312 39.54 9.25 37.94
N THR A 313 40.88 9.21 38.08
CA THR A 313 41.54 9.25 39.40
C THR A 313 42.52 10.42 39.57
N PHE A 314 42.37 11.51 38.81
CA PHE A 314 43.24 12.69 38.89
C PHE A 314 42.50 14.00 39.21
N THR A 315 41.43 13.94 39.99
CA THR A 315 40.79 15.15 40.54
C THR A 315 40.12 14.81 41.87
N HIS A 316 40.90 14.67 42.95
CA HIS A 316 40.53 15.04 44.33
C HIS A 316 41.54 14.49 45.34
N ARG A 317 42.51 15.33 45.75
CA ARG A 317 43.09 15.46 47.11
C ARG A 317 44.52 16.00 47.04
N GLN A 318 44.64 17.32 46.99
CA GLN A 318 45.62 18.01 47.82
C GLN A 318 44.86 18.45 49.08
N GLN A 319 45.30 17.99 50.26
CA GLN A 319 45.30 18.72 51.53
C GLN A 319 45.59 17.78 52.73
N PHE A 320 46.70 18.07 53.43
CA PHE A 320 47.05 17.77 54.83
C PHE A 320 47.16 16.26 55.24
N GLU A 321 48.09 15.77 56.06
CA GLU A 321 49.22 16.31 56.84
C GLU A 321 50.06 15.10 57.34
N GLN A 322 51.29 15.33 57.78
CA GLN A 322 52.22 14.31 58.27
C GLN A 322 51.84 13.73 59.63
N VAL A 323 51.86 12.40 59.80
CA VAL A 323 52.27 11.74 61.05
C VAL A 323 53.04 10.46 60.73
N LYS A 324 54.28 10.38 61.23
CA LYS A 324 55.22 9.27 61.09
C LYS A 324 55.27 8.53 62.44
N VAL A 325 54.82 7.27 62.51
CA VAL A 325 55.11 6.38 63.65
C VAL A 325 55.45 4.97 63.15
N HIS A 326 56.59 4.47 63.61
CA HIS A 326 57.18 3.15 63.41
C HIS A 326 56.59 2.12 64.39
N ALA A 327 56.25 0.89 63.97
CA ALA A 327 56.45 -0.36 64.74
C ALA A 327 55.95 -1.64 64.01
N GLN A 328 56.92 -2.50 63.66
CA GLN A 328 57.01 -3.98 63.61
C GLN A 328 55.81 -4.95 63.33
N PRO A 329 56.11 -6.16 62.75
CA PRO A 329 55.13 -7.05 62.15
C PRO A 329 54.54 -8.05 63.15
N ARG A 330 53.21 -8.27 63.10
CA ARG A 330 52.55 -9.42 63.77
C ARG A 330 51.41 -10.01 62.91
N GLN A 331 51.30 -11.32 63.05
CA GLN A 331 50.51 -12.34 62.34
C GLN A 331 48.97 -12.15 62.28
N PRO A 332 48.25 -12.89 61.42
CA PRO A 332 46.91 -12.53 60.97
C PRO A 332 45.86 -12.83 62.04
N ARG A 333 45.00 -11.85 62.31
CA ARG A 333 43.77 -12.03 63.10
C ARG A 333 42.56 -11.72 62.24
N GLU A 334 41.63 -12.67 62.24
CA GLU A 334 40.25 -12.58 61.77
C GLU A 334 39.59 -11.27 62.21
N ASN A 335 39.08 -10.49 61.25
CA ASN A 335 38.24 -9.33 61.53
C ASN A 335 36.81 -9.61 61.06
N ARG A 336 35.92 -9.89 62.00
CA ARG A 336 34.46 -9.79 61.81
C ARG A 336 34.07 -8.32 61.89
N LYS A 337 33.33 -7.82 60.90
CA LYS A 337 32.62 -6.54 61.01
C LYS A 337 31.11 -6.81 61.12
N HIS A 338 30.52 -6.35 62.22
CA HIS A 338 29.07 -6.20 62.38
C HIS A 338 28.66 -4.85 61.79
N ILE A 339 27.60 -4.83 60.99
CA ILE A 339 26.91 -3.62 60.55
C ILE A 339 25.44 -3.81 60.92
N GLU A 340 24.94 -3.01 61.85
CA GLU A 340 23.53 -2.98 62.23
C GLU A 340 22.79 -1.90 61.43
N LEU A 341 21.75 -2.31 60.70
CA LEU A 341 20.72 -1.43 60.16
C LEU A 341 19.36 -2.12 60.40
N GLY A 342 18.53 -1.53 61.26
CA GLY A 342 17.08 -1.74 61.25
C GLY A 342 16.56 -3.18 61.45
N GLY A 343 16.99 -3.86 62.52
CA GLY A 343 16.18 -4.94 63.13
C GLY A 343 16.18 -6.32 62.46
N PHE A 344 17.14 -6.63 61.57
CA PHE A 344 17.33 -8.00 61.04
C PHE A 344 18.79 -8.45 61.15
N THR A 345 19.04 -9.60 61.78
CA THR A 345 20.35 -10.26 61.87
C THR A 345 20.59 -11.19 60.67
N SER A 346 21.68 -10.98 59.92
CA SER A 346 22.19 -11.93 58.92
C SER A 346 23.71 -12.08 59.10
N THR A 347 24.17 -13.32 59.23
CA THR A 347 25.59 -13.68 59.40
C THR A 347 26.15 -14.19 58.08
N ILE A 348 27.01 -13.41 57.41
CA ILE A 348 27.75 -13.88 56.23
C ILE A 348 29.11 -14.43 56.71
N VAL A 349 29.32 -15.73 56.53
CA VAL A 349 30.61 -16.40 56.76
C VAL A 349 31.28 -16.62 55.41
N SER A 350 32.37 -15.89 55.11
CA SER A 350 33.21 -16.23 53.95
C SER A 350 34.27 -17.23 54.40
N LYS A 351 34.13 -18.50 54.01
CA LYS A 351 35.20 -19.51 54.14
C LYS A 351 36.01 -19.56 52.86
N LYS A 352 37.31 -19.31 52.98
CA LYS A 352 38.31 -19.52 51.93
C LYS A 352 38.60 -21.03 51.87
N TYR A 353 38.27 -21.71 50.78
CA TYR A 353 38.72 -23.08 50.53
C TYR A 353 39.46 -23.18 49.20
N ILE A 354 40.62 -23.81 49.30
CA ILE A 354 41.57 -24.15 48.25
C ILE A 354 41.15 -25.52 47.67
N ALA A 355 41.12 -25.60 46.34
CA ALA A 355 41.20 -26.78 45.44
C ALA A 355 40.58 -28.13 45.86
N GLY A 356 39.66 -28.66 45.03
CA GLY A 356 39.31 -30.09 45.01
C GLY A 356 37.97 -30.41 44.34
N THR A 357 38.01 -31.22 43.29
CA THR A 357 36.95 -31.66 42.38
C THR A 357 36.02 -32.76 42.94
N PHE A 358 34.68 -32.58 42.85
CA PHE A 358 33.68 -33.40 42.12
C PHE A 358 32.24 -33.35 42.71
N ARG A 359 31.28 -33.26 41.77
CA ARG A 359 29.88 -33.78 41.75
C ARG A 359 28.79 -33.16 42.64
N ASP A 360 27.90 -32.44 41.93
CA ASP A 360 26.44 -32.38 42.05
C ASP A 360 25.81 -32.65 43.43
N THR A 361 25.37 -31.58 44.09
CA THR A 361 24.11 -31.58 44.84
C THR A 361 23.52 -30.18 44.81
N PHE A 362 22.38 -30.04 44.15
CA PHE A 362 21.57 -28.84 44.09
C PHE A 362 21.06 -28.43 45.48
N CYS A 363 21.13 -27.14 45.80
CA CYS A 363 20.26 -26.55 46.80
C CYS A 363 19.61 -25.29 46.19
N ILE A 364 18.38 -25.46 45.69
CA ILE A 364 17.53 -24.35 45.23
C ILE A 364 16.99 -23.66 46.49
N GLN A 365 17.51 -22.49 46.83
CA GLN A 365 16.88 -21.64 47.84
C GLN A 365 15.84 -20.73 47.16
N LYS A 366 14.57 -21.13 47.21
CA LYS A 366 13.44 -20.28 46.81
C LYS A 366 13.28 -19.18 47.86
N PHE A 367 13.42 -17.93 47.47
CA PHE A 367 13.03 -16.79 48.30
C PHE A 367 11.56 -16.44 48.04
N PHE A 368 10.76 -16.40 49.10
CA PHE A 368 9.41 -15.82 49.10
C PHE A 368 9.49 -14.44 49.77
N PHE A 369 9.04 -13.39 49.08
CA PHE A 369 8.77 -12.10 49.69
C PHE A 369 7.26 -11.85 49.67
N MET A 370 6.72 -11.43 50.81
CA MET A 370 5.31 -11.10 51.00
C MET A 370 5.19 -9.58 51.18
N VAL A 371 4.55 -8.91 50.24
CA VAL A 371 4.15 -7.49 50.36
C VAL A 371 2.71 -7.37 49.85
N ALA A 372 1.81 -6.88 50.70
CA ALA A 372 0.45 -6.44 50.38
C ALA A 372 -0.37 -7.33 49.39
N GLY A 373 -0.57 -8.61 49.74
CA GLY A 373 -1.73 -9.37 49.29
C GLY A 373 -1.76 -9.93 47.86
N HIS A 374 -0.73 -9.76 47.03
CA HIS A 374 -0.67 -10.36 45.68
C HIS A 374 0.64 -11.12 45.41
N LEU A 375 0.52 -12.34 44.88
CA LEU A 375 1.62 -13.26 44.57
C LEU A 375 2.21 -12.91 43.19
N TRP A 376 3.46 -12.42 43.14
CA TRP A 376 4.17 -12.20 41.88
C TRP A 376 5.33 -13.21 41.73
N ARG A 377 5.38 -13.90 40.59
CA ARG A 377 6.48 -14.78 40.18
C ARG A 377 7.44 -13.99 39.29
N CYS A 378 8.67 -13.77 39.72
CA CYS A 378 9.76 -13.39 38.82
C CYS A 378 10.65 -14.62 38.59
N ALA A 379 10.69 -15.11 37.35
CA ALA A 379 11.70 -16.07 36.90
C ALA A 379 12.93 -15.26 36.50
N VAL A 380 14.06 -15.48 37.18
CA VAL A 380 15.37 -15.03 36.69
C VAL A 380 15.96 -16.22 35.95
N GLU A 381 15.96 -16.16 34.63
CA GLU A 381 16.63 -17.12 33.75
C GLU A 381 18.09 -16.68 33.61
N ILE A 382 19.00 -17.39 34.30
CA ILE A 382 20.44 -17.25 34.08
C ILE A 382 20.85 -18.37 33.13
N ILE A 383 21.00 -18.03 31.86
CA ILE A 383 21.66 -18.90 30.87
C ILE A 383 23.16 -18.76 31.12
N SER A 384 23.75 -19.79 31.73
CA SER A 384 25.20 -19.99 31.74
C SER A 384 25.58 -20.75 30.47
N ALA A 385 26.42 -20.12 29.66
CA ALA A 385 27.26 -20.80 28.70
C ALA A 385 28.47 -21.37 29.46
N GLU A 386 28.82 -22.63 29.22
CA GLU A 386 30.21 -23.04 29.04
C GLU A 386 30.29 -24.38 28.31
N ASP A 387 31.13 -24.39 27.29
CA ASP A 387 31.51 -25.50 26.42
C ASP A 387 32.15 -26.67 27.17
N ALA A 388 31.94 -27.89 26.67
CA ALA A 388 33.02 -28.71 26.11
C ALA A 388 32.54 -30.13 25.75
N ALA A 389 32.43 -30.40 24.45
CA ALA A 389 33.01 -31.58 23.81
C ALA A 389 33.48 -31.17 22.41
#